data_AF-X0VUD9-F1
#
_entry.id   AF-X0VUD9-F1
#
_cell.length_a   1.000
_cell.length_b   1.000
_cell.length_c   1.000
_cell.angle_alpha   90.00
_cell.angle_beta   90.00
_cell.angle_gamma   90.00
#
_symmetry.space_group_name_H-M   'P 1'
#
loop_
_entity.id
_entity.type
_entity.pdbx_description
1 polymer ?
#
loop_
_entity_poly.entity_id
_entity_poly.type
_entity_poly.pdbx_seq_one_letter_code
_entity_poly.pdbx_strand_id
1 'polypeptide(L)'
;MLDYDFPPYRPPNEAASALIRASRGCPWNKCLFCTMYKTLKFKPRSIEEVKRDIDKAAEIYKGAKTVFVADSDSLVMKNIDEIIQHIKLRFPDADRITSYARAKTLMKLGTERLKNIKEAGLTRVHVGLESGDKNDSRIYAKGCHT
;
A
#
# COMPACT_ATOMS: atom_id res chain seq x y z
N MET A 1 -9.61 14.83 19.06
CA MET A 1 -8.74 13.69 18.74
C MET A 1 -8.86 13.46 17.24
N LEU A 2 -7.76 13.50 16.49
CA LEU A 2 -7.82 13.24 15.04
C LEU A 2 -8.21 11.78 14.83
N ASP A 3 -9.45 11.54 14.43
CA ASP A 3 -9.98 10.21 14.10
C ASP A 3 -9.48 9.82 12.70
N TYR A 4 -8.16 9.67 12.55
CA TYR A 4 -7.48 9.36 11.30
C TYR A 4 -6.27 8.45 11.63
N ASP A 5 -6.28 7.24 11.08
CA ASP A 5 -5.29 6.22 11.39
C ASP A 5 -4.06 6.39 10.48
N PHE A 6 -3.10 7.16 10.97
CA PHE A 6 -1.83 7.36 10.28
C PHE A 6 -1.05 6.05 10.14
N PRO A 7 -0.51 5.75 8.94
CA PRO A 7 0.32 4.58 8.78
C PRO A 7 1.69 4.75 9.44
N PRO A 8 2.24 3.68 10.03
CA PRO A 8 3.46 3.75 10.83
C PRO A 8 4.74 3.89 10.00
N TYR A 9 4.72 3.46 8.74
CA TYR A 9 5.93 3.38 7.92
C TYR A 9 5.71 3.89 6.51
N ARG A 10 6.72 4.59 5.99
CA ARG A 10 6.80 5.08 4.61
C ARG A 10 8.25 5.15 4.14
N PRO A 11 8.51 5.00 2.83
CA PRO A 11 9.86 5.19 2.30
C PRO A 11 10.20 6.68 2.22
N PRO A 12 11.49 7.06 2.22
CA PRO A 12 11.91 8.47 2.21
C PRO A 12 11.36 9.28 1.04
N ASN A 13 11.17 8.66 -0.12
CA ASN A 13 10.61 9.29 -1.31
C ASN A 13 9.09 9.55 -1.27
N GLU A 14 8.41 9.15 -0.18
CA GLU A 14 7.00 9.48 0.11
C GLU A 14 6.89 10.44 1.31
N ALA A 15 7.99 11.12 1.69
CA ALA A 15 8.01 12.03 2.83
C ALA A 15 7.03 13.22 2.70
N ALA A 16 6.72 13.63 1.47
CA ALA A 16 5.78 14.71 1.16
C ALA A 16 4.37 14.21 0.76
N SER A 17 4.15 12.89 0.70
CA SER A 17 2.88 12.33 0.26
C SER A 17 1.82 12.40 1.36
N ALA A 18 0.57 12.64 0.96
CA ALA A 18 -0.57 12.35 1.82
C ALA A 18 -0.60 10.85 2.10
N LEU A 19 -0.77 10.47 3.37
CA LEU A 19 -0.61 9.08 3.78
C LEU A 19 -1.98 8.42 3.92
N ILE A 20 -2.20 7.23 3.36
CA ILE A 20 -3.48 6.53 3.51
C ILE A 20 -3.21 5.13 4.02
N ARG A 21 -3.89 4.76 5.10
CA ARG A 21 -3.76 3.43 5.69
C ARG A 21 -4.93 2.54 5.30
N ALA A 22 -4.78 1.74 4.25
CA ALA A 22 -5.85 0.86 3.76
C ALA A 22 -5.95 -0.47 4.53
N SER A 23 -4.81 -0.99 4.99
CA SER A 23 -4.73 -2.21 5.79
C SER A 23 -3.78 -2.00 6.97
N ARG A 24 -3.80 -2.90 7.95
CA ARG A 24 -2.85 -2.89 9.07
C ARG A 24 -1.99 -4.14 9.01
N GLY A 25 -0.68 -3.99 9.22
CA GLY A 25 0.24 -5.14 9.37
C GLY A 25 0.67 -5.76 8.04
N CYS A 26 1.11 -7.02 8.09
CA CYS A 26 1.61 -7.72 6.90
C CYS A 26 1.02 -9.11 6.69
N PRO A 27 0.48 -9.43 5.49
CA PRO A 27 -0.12 -10.74 5.22
C PRO A 27 0.91 -11.87 5.22
N TRP A 28 2.20 -11.54 5.08
CA TRP A 28 3.29 -12.50 5.14
C TRP A 28 3.93 -12.60 6.52
N ASN A 29 4.37 -11.46 7.07
CA ASN A 29 5.02 -11.27 8.37
C ASN A 29 6.17 -12.23 8.76
N LYS A 30 6.67 -13.05 7.84
CA LYS A 30 7.69 -14.09 8.09
C LYS A 30 9.10 -13.69 7.67
N CYS A 31 9.30 -12.56 6.97
CA CYS A 31 10.62 -12.08 6.60
C CYS A 31 11.53 -11.96 7.84
N LEU A 32 12.76 -12.48 7.78
CA LEU A 32 13.64 -12.50 8.95
C LEU A 32 14.20 -11.12 9.31
N PHE A 33 14.49 -10.29 8.31
CA PHE A 33 15.04 -8.94 8.50
C PHE A 33 13.97 -7.90 8.88
N CYS A 34 12.68 -8.19 8.63
CA CYS A 34 11.62 -7.20 8.79
C CYS A 34 11.19 -7.12 10.26
N THR A 35 11.49 -6.02 10.93
CA THR A 35 11.04 -5.74 12.30
C THR A 35 9.75 -4.91 12.34
N MET A 36 9.34 -4.33 11.21
CA MET A 36 8.26 -3.33 11.11
C MET A 36 6.89 -3.82 11.57
N TYR A 37 6.49 -5.03 11.16
CA TYR A 37 5.11 -5.52 11.32
C TYR A 37 5.01 -6.74 12.25
N LYS A 38 6.08 -7.13 12.95
CA LYS A 38 6.15 -8.38 13.74
C LYS A 38 5.10 -8.48 14.84
N THR A 39 4.71 -7.34 15.41
CA THR A 39 3.68 -7.26 16.46
C THR A 39 2.27 -7.01 15.91
N LEU A 40 2.12 -6.75 14.61
CA LEU A 40 0.85 -6.38 13.97
C LEU A 40 0.31 -7.52 13.10
N LYS A 41 -0.84 -8.07 13.49
CA LYS A 41 -1.58 -9.02 12.65
C LYS A 41 -2.15 -8.30 11.42
N PHE A 42 -2.11 -8.97 10.27
CA PHE A 42 -2.72 -8.44 9.07
C PHE A 42 -4.24 -8.29 9.24
N LYS A 43 -4.76 -7.08 9.02
CA LYS A 43 -6.19 -6.80 9.04
C LYS A 43 -6.53 -5.80 7.93
N PRO A 44 -7.26 -6.22 6.88
CA PRO A 44 -7.84 -5.25 5.95
C PRO A 44 -8.87 -4.40 6.70
N ARG A 45 -8.91 -3.10 6.42
CA ARG A 45 -9.93 -2.21 6.99
C ARG A 45 -11.19 -2.25 6.14
N SER A 46 -12.32 -1.85 6.72
CA SER A 46 -13.55 -1.69 5.93
C SER A 46 -13.35 -0.56 4.93
N ILE A 47 -14.05 -0.63 3.80
CA ILE A 47 -13.91 0.42 2.79
C ILE A 47 -14.45 1.77 3.28
N GLU A 48 -15.52 1.75 4.08
CA GLU A 48 -16.13 2.93 4.69
C GLU A 48 -15.16 3.61 5.64
N GLU A 49 -14.43 2.84 6.46
CA GLU A 49 -13.37 3.38 7.33
C GLU A 49 -12.27 4.03 6.52
N VAL A 50 -11.80 3.39 5.44
CA VAL A 50 -10.71 3.93 4.62
C VAL A 50 -11.15 5.18 3.88
N LYS A 51 -12.38 5.22 3.34
CA LYS A 51 -12.92 6.43 2.69
C LYS A 51 -13.04 7.61 3.65
N ARG A 52 -13.53 7.38 4.88
CA ARG A 52 -13.55 8.42 5.92
C ARG A 52 -12.15 8.96 6.23
N ASP A 53 -11.14 8.08 6.29
CA ASP A 53 -9.76 8.50 6.51
C ASP A 53 -9.20 9.28 5.31
N ILE A 54 -9.55 8.91 4.07
CA ILE A 54 -9.17 9.65 2.86
C ILE A 54 -9.78 11.06 2.88
N ASP A 55 -11.05 11.18 3.26
CA ASP A 55 -11.73 12.47 3.32
C ASP A 55 -11.05 13.41 4.33
N LYS A 56 -10.72 12.90 5.52
CA LYS A 56 -9.97 13.65 6.53
C LYS A 56 -8.54 13.95 6.09
N ALA A 57 -7.87 13.00 5.44
CA ALA A 57 -6.54 13.22 4.91
C ALA A 57 -6.54 14.35 3.86
N ALA A 58 -7.58 14.47 3.03
CA ALA A 58 -7.68 15.57 2.06
C ALA A 58 -7.82 16.94 2.73
N GLU A 59 -8.43 17.01 3.92
CA GLU A 59 -8.51 18.24 4.72
C GLU A 59 -7.17 18.59 5.39
N ILE A 60 -6.39 17.60 5.79
CA ILE A 60 -5.07 17.76 6.44
C ILE A 60 -3.99 18.09 5.40
N TYR A 61 -3.99 17.37 4.28
CA TYR A 61 -3.00 17.42 3.23
C TYR A 61 -3.50 18.21 2.01
N LYS A 62 -4.03 19.43 2.25
CA LYS A 62 -4.56 20.28 1.19
C LYS A 62 -3.49 20.53 0.11
N GLY A 63 -3.86 20.28 -1.14
CA GLY A 63 -2.97 20.49 -2.29
C GLY A 63 -1.84 19.46 -2.43
N ALA A 64 -1.90 18.33 -1.72
CA ALA A 64 -0.90 17.28 -1.88
C ALA A 64 -0.83 16.77 -3.33
N LYS A 65 0.38 16.81 -3.89
CA LYS A 65 0.66 16.34 -5.26
C LYS A 65 0.89 14.84 -5.35
N THR A 66 1.09 14.17 -4.22
CA THR A 66 1.32 12.74 -4.17
C THR A 66 0.57 12.11 -3.00
N VAL A 67 0.04 10.90 -3.22
CA VAL A 67 -0.65 10.11 -2.21
C VAL A 67 0.00 8.74 -2.10
N PHE A 68 0.19 8.28 -0.87
CA PHE A 68 0.83 7.01 -0.58
C PHE A 68 -0.09 6.10 0.23
N VAL A 69 -0.51 5.00 -0.39
CA VAL A 69 -1.24 3.90 0.26
C VAL A 69 -0.23 3.01 0.97
N ALA A 70 -0.11 3.22 2.27
CA ALA A 70 0.92 2.63 3.10
C ALA A 70 0.51 1.24 3.65
N ASP A 71 1.26 0.79 4.67
CA ASP A 71 1.34 -0.60 5.14
C ASP A 71 1.90 -1.56 4.08
N SER A 72 2.08 -2.82 4.43
CA SER A 72 3.00 -3.71 3.71
C SER A 72 2.58 -4.16 2.30
N ASP A 73 1.29 -4.40 2.06
CA ASP A 73 0.81 -5.06 0.83
C ASP A 73 -0.68 -4.79 0.59
N SER A 74 -1.06 -3.52 0.54
CA SER A 74 -2.46 -3.10 0.46
C SER A 74 -3.15 -3.53 -0.84
N LEU A 75 -2.40 -3.88 -1.88
CA LEU A 75 -2.95 -4.41 -3.14
C LEU A 75 -3.59 -5.81 -3.02
N VAL A 76 -3.44 -6.48 -1.88
CA VAL A 76 -4.15 -7.74 -1.61
C VAL A 76 -5.66 -7.54 -1.35
N MET A 77 -6.09 -6.30 -1.10
CA MET A 77 -7.49 -5.97 -0.83
C MET A 77 -8.34 -6.04 -2.10
N LYS A 78 -9.50 -6.72 -2.03
CA LYS A 78 -10.43 -6.86 -3.17
C LYS A 78 -10.95 -5.51 -3.69
N ASN A 79 -11.17 -4.56 -2.78
CA ASN A 79 -11.77 -3.27 -3.08
C ASN A 79 -10.71 -2.16 -3.27
N ILE A 80 -9.47 -2.54 -3.62
CA ILE A 80 -8.39 -1.56 -3.76
C ILE A 80 -8.66 -0.53 -4.87
N ASP A 81 -9.32 -0.94 -5.95
CA ASP A 81 -9.66 -0.04 -7.07
C ASP A 81 -10.58 1.09 -6.59
N GLU A 82 -11.59 0.74 -5.78
CA GLU A 82 -12.56 1.70 -5.24
C GLU A 82 -11.90 2.66 -4.23
N ILE A 83 -10.93 2.18 -3.45
CA ILE A 83 -10.10 3.02 -2.57
C ILE A 83 -9.29 4.01 -3.41
N ILE A 84 -8.63 3.55 -4.49
CA ILE A 84 -7.82 4.40 -5.37
C ILE A 84 -8.69 5.44 -6.09
N GLN A 85 -9.87 5.04 -6.58
CA GLN A 85 -10.83 5.95 -7.19
C GLN A 85 -11.28 7.03 -6.21
N HIS A 86 -11.55 6.67 -4.96
CA HIS A 86 -11.90 7.64 -3.93
C HIS A 86 -10.73 8.58 -3.63
N ILE A 87 -9.50 8.08 -3.55
CA ILE A 87 -8.30 8.93 -3.42
C ILE A 87 -8.25 9.94 -4.56
N LYS A 88 -8.43 9.50 -5.81
CA LYS A 88 -8.39 10.39 -6.98
C LYS A 88 -9.50 11.45 -6.95
N LEU A 89 -10.68 11.11 -6.43
CA LEU A 89 -11.77 12.05 -6.24
C LEU A 89 -11.46 13.12 -5.18
N ARG A 90 -10.78 12.74 -4.08
CA ARG A 90 -10.49 13.64 -2.96
C ARG A 90 -9.18 14.42 -3.12
N PHE A 91 -8.27 13.90 -3.95
CA PHE A 91 -7.01 14.52 -4.31
C PHE A 91 -6.92 14.71 -5.84
N PRO A 92 -7.77 15.57 -6.44
CA PRO A 92 -7.83 15.73 -7.90
C PRO A 92 -6.52 16.27 -8.49
N ASP A 93 -5.74 17.00 -7.68
CA ASP A 93 -4.45 17.58 -8.06
C ASP A 93 -3.26 16.63 -7.85
N ALA A 94 -3.50 15.39 -7.40
CA ALA A 94 -2.43 14.43 -7.18
C ALA A 94 -1.95 13.82 -8.49
N ASP A 95 -0.67 14.05 -8.80
CA ASP A 95 0.01 13.52 -9.98
C ASP A 95 0.41 12.05 -9.81
N ARG A 96 0.51 11.58 -8.56
CA ARG A 96 1.00 10.23 -8.24
C ARG A 96 0.28 9.60 -7.06
N ILE A 97 -0.34 8.44 -7.28
CA ILE A 97 -0.78 7.51 -6.24
C ILE A 97 0.15 6.31 -6.22
N THR A 98 0.80 6.06 -5.08
CA THR A 98 1.77 4.98 -4.89
C THR A 98 1.31 4.01 -3.81
N SER A 99 1.63 2.72 -3.95
CA SER A 99 1.39 1.71 -2.92
C SER A 99 2.60 0.80 -2.72
N TYR A 100 2.74 0.19 -1.54
CA TYR A 100 3.60 -0.99 -1.39
C TYR A 100 2.89 -2.23 -1.95
N ALA A 101 3.67 -3.12 -2.57
CA ALA A 101 3.21 -4.47 -2.86
C ALA A 101 4.34 -5.49 -2.81
N ARG A 102 4.00 -6.74 -2.51
CA ARG A 102 4.94 -7.86 -2.67
C ARG A 102 4.96 -8.33 -4.11
N ALA A 103 6.13 -8.75 -4.60
CA ALA A 103 6.28 -9.33 -5.94
C ALA A 103 5.29 -10.50 -6.17
N LYS A 104 5.14 -11.40 -5.19
CA LYS A 104 4.18 -12.51 -5.25
C LYS A 104 2.72 -12.05 -5.34
N THR A 105 2.38 -10.92 -4.72
CA THR A 105 1.02 -10.36 -4.80
C THR A 105 0.76 -9.82 -6.19
N LEU A 106 1.71 -9.09 -6.77
CA LEU A 106 1.63 -8.63 -8.15
C LEU A 106 1.49 -9.79 -9.15
N MET A 107 2.29 -10.85 -8.99
CA MET A 107 2.20 -12.05 -9.84
C MET A 107 0.82 -12.72 -9.75
N LYS A 108 0.22 -12.78 -8.55
CA LYS A 108 -1.10 -13.39 -8.33
C LYS A 108 -2.25 -12.56 -8.86
N LEU A 109 -2.16 -11.23 -8.83
CA LEU A 109 -3.19 -10.35 -9.39
C LEU A 109 -3.30 -10.57 -10.90
N GLY A 110 -2.18 -10.81 -11.58
CA GLY A 110 -2.13 -11.00 -13.02
C GLY A 110 -2.33 -9.68 -13.79
N THR A 111 -2.05 -9.72 -15.08
CA THR A 111 -1.95 -8.52 -15.92
C THR A 111 -3.26 -7.74 -16.00
N GLU A 112 -4.39 -8.42 -16.19
CA GLU A 112 -5.70 -7.76 -16.32
C GLU A 112 -6.08 -7.00 -15.05
N ARG A 113 -5.90 -7.61 -13.87
CA ARG A 113 -6.19 -6.92 -12.61
C ARG A 113 -5.27 -5.72 -12.39
N LEU A 114 -3.99 -5.83 -12.77
CA LEU A 114 -3.05 -4.72 -12.67
C LEU A 114 -3.40 -3.56 -13.63
N LYS A 115 -3.92 -3.86 -14.83
CA LYS A 115 -4.47 -2.84 -15.74
C LYS A 115 -5.65 -2.11 -15.08
N ASN A 116 -6.60 -2.84 -14.51
CA ASN A 116 -7.77 -2.24 -13.85
C ASN A 116 -7.35 -1.33 -12.68
N ILE A 117 -6.38 -1.77 -11.87
CA ILE A 117 -5.82 -0.98 -10.76
C ILE A 117 -5.11 0.30 -11.27
N LYS A 118 -4.41 0.20 -12.40
CA LYS A 118 -3.76 1.34 -13.06
C LYS A 118 -4.81 2.33 -13.57
N GLU A 119 -5.85 1.85 -14.25
CA GLU A 119 -6.95 2.65 -14.77
C GLU A 119 -7.74 3.36 -13.66
N ALA A 120 -7.90 2.71 -12.50
CA ALA A 120 -8.47 3.32 -11.31
C ALA A 120 -7.65 4.54 -10.82
N GLY A 121 -6.35 4.57 -11.10
CA GLY A 121 -5.48 5.72 -10.80
C GLY A 121 -4.16 5.37 -10.11
N LEU A 122 -3.84 4.09 -9.89
CA LEU A 122 -2.55 3.73 -9.30
C LEU A 122 -1.43 3.95 -10.33
N THR A 123 -0.45 4.77 -9.96
CA THR A 123 0.61 5.20 -10.86
C THR A 123 1.96 4.54 -10.58
N ARG A 124 2.20 4.10 -9.33
CA ARG A 124 3.48 3.51 -8.93
C ARG A 124 3.28 2.43 -7.87
N VAL A 125 4.16 1.44 -7.89
CA VAL A 125 4.24 0.41 -6.84
C VAL A 125 5.69 0.28 -6.35
N HIS A 126 5.88 0.34 -5.04
CA HIS A 126 7.13 -0.03 -4.39
C HIS A 126 7.14 -1.54 -4.14
N VAL A 127 8.09 -2.25 -4.76
CA VAL A 127 8.18 -3.72 -4.69
C VAL A 127 9.41 -4.15 -3.90
N GLY A 128 9.20 -4.86 -2.80
CA GLY A 128 10.28 -5.44 -1.99
C GLY A 128 10.84 -6.73 -2.59
N LEU A 129 11.71 -6.63 -3.61
CA LEU A 129 12.36 -7.78 -4.25
C LEU A 129 13.49 -8.36 -3.38
N GLU A 130 14.28 -7.52 -2.72
CA GLU A 130 15.43 -7.74 -1.80
C GLU A 130 16.53 -8.76 -2.21
N SER A 131 16.24 -9.87 -2.89
CA SER A 131 17.24 -10.72 -3.55
C SER A 131 16.62 -11.48 -4.72
N GLY A 132 17.37 -11.60 -5.81
CA GLY A 132 17.04 -12.44 -6.98
C GLY A 132 17.56 -13.88 -6.87
N ASP A 133 18.40 -14.17 -5.88
CA ASP A 133 18.88 -15.54 -5.63
C ASP A 133 17.80 -16.35 -4.90
N LYS A 134 17.54 -17.56 -5.41
CA LYS A 134 16.59 -18.51 -4.81
C LYS A 134 17.01 -18.90 -3.39
N ASN A 135 18.32 -19.01 -3.14
CA ASN A 135 18.86 -19.37 -1.82
C ASN A 135 18.62 -18.24 -0.82
N ASP A 136 18.93 -16.99 -1.17
CA ASP A 136 18.67 -15.83 -0.32
C ASP A 136 17.19 -15.61 -0.02
N SER A 137 16.32 -15.78 -1.03
CA SER A 137 14.87 -15.65 -0.83
C SER A 137 14.31 -16.67 0.17
N ARG A 138 14.95 -17.85 0.27
CA ARG A 138 14.66 -18.87 1.29
C ARG A 138 15.26 -18.50 2.64
N ILE A 139 16.52 -18.07 2.67
CA ILE A 139 17.23 -17.63 3.88
C ILE A 139 16.45 -16.50 4.56
N TYR A 140 16.05 -15.46 3.84
CA TYR A 140 15.30 -14.34 4.38
C TYR A 140 13.79 -14.61 4.58
N ALA A 141 13.35 -15.84 4.31
CA ALA A 141 11.96 -16.28 4.43
C ALA A 141 10.98 -15.33 3.71
N LYS A 142 11.24 -14.95 2.46
CA LYS A 142 10.42 -13.97 1.72
C LYS A 142 9.22 -14.58 1.01
N GLY A 143 9.23 -15.90 0.81
CA GLY A 143 8.12 -16.66 0.21
C GLY A 143 7.89 -16.39 -1.28
N CYS A 144 8.86 -15.76 -1.97
CA CYS A 144 8.88 -15.53 -3.41
C CYS A 144 9.90 -16.50 -4.03
N HIS A 145 9.45 -17.38 -4.92
CA HIS A 145 10.29 -18.33 -5.65
C HIS A 145 9.85 -18.28 -7.11
N THR A 146 10.80 -18.18 -8.04
CA THR A 146 10.55 -18.29 -9.48
C THR A 146 10.28 -19.72 -9.89
#